data_AF-A0A9P1D8M1-F1
#
_entry.id   AF-A0A9P1D8M1-F1
#
_cell.length_a   1.000
_cell.length_b   1.000
_cell.length_c   1.000
_cell.angle_alpha   90.00
_cell.angle_beta   90.00
_cell.angle_gamma   90.00
#
_symmetry.space_group_name_H-M   'P 1'
#
loop_
_entity.id
_entity.type
_entity.pdbx_description
1 polymer ?
#
loop_
_entity_poly.entity_id
_entity_poly.type
_entity_poly.pdbx_seq_one_letter_code
_entity_poly.pdbx_strand_id
1 'polypeptide(L)'
;MDASASWFPLVALALMSMPKLGKLDRKKRVRKVAVKQKSISRSRVPVLGHADASGQQLDCQPSRPTHAINGDSVYVSSFTSGLNQRFYLACHRKVADFFRWSPIPRSLESFECRVVGYYTTLIDEFLKTDSEINGGEAARLWPTFLLLSYPLFQTLTLSRMLLSLALRGVRNQMMRTSDDFPHHDFCEVFAGCGNLTRECLRLGLSGCAFDWVFEPEEHNLCGKGIRLVLDCIASIRQSGLLWIACECRSFTVLCRAQSARSQINNFIGDDSRGFVQVGNILQAVSSLFYFIGWLLQIHVVLEQPQSSCLQFCRPVLGVFHYTGTMSFRTYLGSFGGETVKPLSLFTTWRQIEELQCEKPRCDSTLTTRDDSGAFTGRKDELYKSQQYTVAFGRRVGQLLQAELFQN
;
A
#
# COMPACT_ATOMS: atom_id res chain seq x y z
N MET A 1 32.15 -5.67 -8.93
CA MET A 1 31.57 -4.34 -9.20
C MET A 1 30.18 -4.34 -8.57
N ASP A 2 30.06 -3.65 -7.43
CA ASP A 2 28.87 -3.62 -6.58
C ASP A 2 27.70 -2.87 -7.23
N ALA A 3 26.54 -3.53 -7.32
CA ALA A 3 25.28 -2.95 -7.79
C ALA A 3 24.23 -2.77 -6.67
N SER A 4 24.63 -2.84 -5.39
CA SER A 4 23.73 -2.63 -4.24
C SER A 4 23.61 -1.16 -3.79
N ALA A 5 24.24 -0.24 -4.52
CA ALA A 5 24.23 1.20 -4.21
C ALA A 5 23.45 2.08 -5.20
N SER A 6 22.78 1.52 -6.23
CA SER A 6 22.14 2.32 -7.29
C SER A 6 20.70 2.80 -7.02
N TRP A 7 20.09 2.41 -5.89
CA TRP A 7 18.77 2.85 -5.43
C TRP A 7 18.68 4.31 -4.93
N PHE A 8 19.80 4.92 -4.53
CA PHE A 8 19.80 6.25 -3.94
C PHE A 8 19.48 7.39 -4.93
N PRO A 9 19.95 7.44 -6.19
CA PRO A 9 19.80 8.63 -7.03
C PRO A 9 18.35 8.97 -7.40
N LEU A 10 17.46 7.99 -7.59
CA LEU A 10 16.08 8.25 -8.05
C LEU A 10 15.11 8.58 -6.91
N VAL A 11 15.22 7.90 -5.76
CA VAL A 11 14.51 8.31 -4.53
C VAL A 11 15.08 9.63 -4.03
N ALA A 12 16.40 9.84 -4.11
CA ALA A 12 17.00 11.13 -3.81
C ALA A 12 16.58 12.22 -4.82
N LEU A 13 16.40 11.94 -6.12
CA LEU A 13 15.87 12.95 -7.05
C LEU A 13 14.43 13.33 -6.69
N ALA A 14 13.57 12.36 -6.36
CA ALA A 14 12.21 12.62 -5.91
C ALA A 14 12.17 13.40 -4.58
N LEU A 15 13.03 13.05 -3.62
CA LEU A 15 13.18 13.74 -2.33
C LEU A 15 13.85 15.12 -2.45
N MET A 16 14.78 15.31 -3.40
CA MET A 16 15.42 16.60 -3.69
C MET A 16 14.50 17.55 -4.46
N SER A 17 13.49 17.01 -5.16
CA SER A 17 12.44 17.77 -5.83
C SER A 17 11.30 18.18 -4.90
N MET A 18 11.22 17.60 -3.69
CA MET A 18 10.23 18.02 -2.70
C MET A 18 10.66 19.35 -2.07
N PRO A 19 9.75 20.34 -1.92
CA PRO A 19 10.05 21.54 -1.16
C PRO A 19 10.52 21.11 0.23
N LYS A 20 11.73 21.53 0.63
CA LYS A 20 12.21 21.34 2.01
C LYS A 20 11.12 21.87 2.93
N LEU A 21 10.47 20.98 3.70
CA LEU A 21 9.51 21.34 4.74
C LEU A 21 10.19 22.39 5.61
N GLY A 22 9.80 23.65 5.42
CA GLY A 22 10.38 24.78 6.13
C GLY A 22 10.31 24.49 7.62
N LYS A 23 11.44 24.68 8.32
CA LYS A 23 11.48 24.60 9.78
C LYS A 23 10.40 25.54 10.31
N LEU A 24 9.28 24.99 10.77
CA LEU A 24 8.26 25.74 11.48
C LEU A 24 8.93 26.32 12.72
N ASP A 25 9.10 27.64 12.73
CA ASP A 25 9.63 28.38 13.87
C ASP A 25 8.62 28.31 15.02
N ARG A 26 8.74 27.26 15.84
CA ARG A 26 7.88 27.01 16.99
C ARG A 26 8.39 27.79 18.20
N LYS A 27 8.13 29.10 18.23
CA LYS A 27 8.00 29.84 19.50
C LYS A 27 6.54 29.80 19.98
N LYS A 28 6.13 28.68 20.57
CA LYS A 28 4.99 28.67 21.51
C LYS A 28 5.42 28.08 22.84
N ARG A 29 5.51 28.98 23.82
CA ARG A 29 5.86 28.76 25.22
C ARG A 29 4.73 27.98 25.89
N VAL A 30 4.86 26.65 25.99
CA VAL A 30 3.94 25.82 26.77
C VAL A 30 4.34 25.92 28.24
N ARG A 31 3.44 26.45 29.08
CA ARG A 31 3.58 26.40 30.54
C ARG A 31 3.54 24.94 30.98
N LYS A 32 4.63 24.45 31.57
CA LYS A 32 4.69 23.15 32.24
C LYS A 32 3.83 23.20 33.51
N VAL A 33 2.77 22.41 33.55
CA VAL A 33 2.15 21.99 34.82
C VAL A 33 2.91 20.76 35.28
N ALA A 34 3.57 20.86 36.42
CA ALA A 34 4.33 19.78 37.02
C ALA A 34 3.37 18.75 37.63
N VAL A 35 3.26 17.57 37.01
CA VAL A 35 2.67 16.39 37.63
C VAL A 35 3.79 15.61 38.32
N LYS A 36 3.71 15.54 39.65
CA LYS A 36 4.69 14.90 40.54
C LYS A 36 4.52 13.38 40.49
N GLN A 37 5.30 12.69 39.66
CA GLN A 37 5.41 11.23 39.72
C GLN A 37 6.42 10.83 40.79
N LYS A 38 5.95 10.04 41.77
CA LYS A 38 6.78 9.39 42.81
C LYS A 38 7.70 8.36 42.15
N SER A 39 9.01 8.60 42.22
CA SER A 39 10.05 7.65 41.84
C SER A 39 10.20 6.57 42.91
N ILE A 40 10.04 5.30 42.52
CA ILE A 40 10.49 4.14 43.29
C ILE A 40 11.98 3.94 42.97
N SER A 41 12.82 3.99 44.00
CA SER A 41 14.26 3.75 43.91
C SER A 41 14.55 2.26 43.67
N ARG A 42 15.31 1.95 42.62
CA ARG A 42 15.98 0.65 42.47
C ARG A 42 17.47 0.83 42.71
N SER A 43 18.00 0.01 43.61
CA SER A 43 19.40 -0.05 44.01
C SER A 43 20.29 -0.49 42.84
N ARG A 44 21.48 0.13 42.76
CA ARG A 44 22.56 -0.27 41.87
C ARG A 44 23.34 -1.41 42.53
N VAL A 45 23.51 -2.51 41.80
CA VAL A 45 24.55 -3.52 42.07
C VAL A 45 25.74 -3.19 41.14
N PRO A 46 26.99 -3.19 41.63
CA PRO A 46 28.15 -2.95 40.78
C PRO A 46 28.51 -4.23 40.03
N VAL A 47 28.75 -4.14 38.74
CA VAL A 47 29.35 -5.23 37.94
C VAL A 47 30.74 -4.78 37.50
N LEU A 48 31.73 -5.57 37.92
CA LEU A 48 33.13 -5.45 37.54
C LEU A 48 33.30 -5.58 36.02
N GLY A 49 34.22 -4.76 35.49
CA GLY A 49 34.68 -4.87 34.12
C GLY A 49 35.62 -6.05 33.93
N HIS A 50 35.50 -6.69 32.77
CA HIS A 50 36.62 -7.32 32.09
C HIS A 50 36.56 -6.92 30.61
N ALA A 51 37.66 -6.34 30.17
CA ALA A 51 37.97 -6.15 28.76
C ALA A 51 38.41 -7.51 28.20
N ASP A 52 37.98 -7.83 26.98
CA ASP A 52 38.87 -8.47 26.01
C ASP A 52 38.45 -8.15 24.59
N ALA A 53 39.47 -7.83 23.81
CA ALA A 53 39.42 -7.42 22.42
C ALA A 53 39.62 -8.65 21.52
N SER A 54 38.70 -8.87 20.60
CA SER A 54 39.01 -9.45 19.29
C SER A 54 37.89 -9.11 18.32
N GLY A 55 38.18 -8.14 17.44
CA GLY A 55 37.32 -7.80 16.32
C GLY A 55 37.36 -8.92 15.29
N GLN A 56 36.24 -9.62 15.13
CA GLN A 56 35.89 -10.31 13.89
C GLN A 56 34.54 -9.80 13.41
N GLN A 57 34.59 -9.06 12.31
CA GLN A 57 33.45 -8.54 11.59
C GLN A 57 32.81 -9.71 10.83
N LEU A 58 31.72 -10.27 11.35
CA LEU A 58 30.94 -11.29 10.67
C LEU A 58 30.19 -10.64 9.48
N ASP A 59 30.76 -10.78 8.29
CA ASP A 59 30.13 -10.45 7.02
C ASP A 59 28.96 -11.42 6.75
N CYS A 60 27.77 -11.05 7.22
CA CYS A 60 26.53 -11.69 6.83
C CYS A 60 26.11 -11.18 5.45
N GLN A 61 26.61 -11.82 4.40
CA GLN A 61 26.10 -11.70 3.03
C GLN A 61 24.65 -12.22 2.98
N PRO A 62 23.66 -11.45 2.46
CA PRO A 62 22.34 -11.97 2.19
C PRO A 62 22.40 -12.93 0.99
N SER A 63 22.02 -14.18 1.21
CA SER A 63 21.82 -15.17 0.17
C SER A 63 20.79 -14.66 -0.86
N ARG A 64 21.19 -14.60 -2.13
CA ARG A 64 20.30 -14.33 -3.27
C ARG A 64 19.13 -15.34 -3.28
N PRO A 65 17.92 -14.95 -3.71
CA PRO A 65 16.89 -15.93 -4.01
C PRO A 65 17.34 -16.77 -5.21
N THR A 66 17.74 -18.00 -4.96
CA THR A 66 17.92 -19.00 -6.01
C THR A 66 16.54 -19.48 -6.45
N HIS A 67 15.98 -18.84 -7.47
CA HIS A 67 14.98 -19.50 -8.31
C HIS A 67 15.68 -20.54 -9.19
N ALA A 68 16.20 -21.59 -8.57
CA ALA A 68 16.52 -22.83 -9.25
C ALA A 68 15.25 -23.69 -9.20
N ILE A 69 14.50 -23.68 -10.29
CA ILE A 69 13.44 -24.66 -10.55
C ILE A 69 14.16 -26.01 -10.64
N ASN A 70 14.04 -26.84 -9.61
CA ASN A 70 14.50 -28.23 -9.68
C ASN A 70 13.74 -28.93 -10.80
N GLY A 71 14.50 -29.48 -11.74
CA GLY A 71 14.05 -30.12 -12.96
C GLY A 71 13.49 -31.52 -12.76
N ASP A 72 12.37 -31.63 -12.04
CA ASP A 72 11.51 -32.81 -12.14
C ASP A 72 10.41 -32.53 -13.17
N SER A 73 10.48 -33.25 -14.28
CA SER A 73 9.47 -33.30 -15.34
C SER A 73 8.17 -33.90 -14.82
N VAL A 74 7.45 -33.14 -14.01
CA VAL A 74 6.05 -33.40 -13.68
C VAL A 74 5.22 -32.88 -14.84
N TYR A 75 4.35 -33.71 -15.39
CA TYR A 75 3.30 -33.29 -16.34
C TYR A 75 2.55 -32.09 -15.75
N VAL A 76 2.96 -30.88 -16.13
CA VAL A 76 2.28 -29.64 -15.77
C VAL A 76 0.98 -29.67 -16.57
N SER A 77 -0.14 -29.94 -15.89
CA SER A 77 -1.46 -29.95 -16.51
C SER A 77 -1.67 -28.67 -17.34
N SER A 78 -2.37 -28.77 -18.48
CA SER A 78 -2.66 -27.61 -19.35
C SER A 78 -3.38 -26.46 -18.62
N PHE A 79 -4.07 -26.77 -17.51
CA PHE A 79 -4.69 -25.77 -16.64
C PHE A 79 -3.65 -24.91 -15.90
N THR A 80 -2.59 -25.53 -15.38
CA THR A 80 -1.51 -24.82 -14.68
C THR A 80 -0.68 -23.93 -15.61
N SER A 81 -0.48 -24.32 -16.88
CA SER A 81 0.21 -23.46 -17.86
C SER A 81 -0.62 -22.23 -18.22
N GLY A 82 -1.94 -22.38 -18.42
CA GLY A 82 -2.84 -21.26 -18.72
C GLY A 82 -2.93 -20.24 -17.59
N LEU A 83 -3.01 -20.69 -16.33
CA LEU A 83 -3.02 -19.79 -15.17
C LEU A 83 -1.71 -19.02 -15.03
N ASN A 84 -0.57 -19.69 -15.20
CA ASN A 84 0.74 -19.03 -15.11
C ASN A 84 0.90 -17.95 -16.18
N GLN A 85 0.42 -18.19 -17.40
CA GLN A 85 0.41 -17.19 -18.47
C GLN A 85 -0.49 -16.00 -18.13
N ARG A 86 -1.71 -16.24 -17.63
CA ARG A 86 -2.62 -15.16 -17.20
C ARG A 86 -2.03 -14.34 -16.07
N PHE A 87 -1.38 -14.99 -15.09
CA PHE A 87 -0.68 -14.31 -14.01
C PHE A 87 0.49 -13.47 -14.53
N TYR A 88 1.31 -14.03 -15.42
CA TYR A 88 2.39 -13.28 -16.06
C TYR A 88 1.87 -12.01 -16.76
N LEU A 89 0.81 -12.14 -17.56
CA LEU A 89 0.17 -11.00 -18.24
C LEU A 89 -0.43 -10.00 -17.25
N ALA A 90 -0.96 -10.45 -16.12
CA ALA A 90 -1.46 -9.56 -15.06
C ALA A 90 -0.34 -8.77 -14.36
N CYS A 91 0.86 -9.35 -14.27
CA CYS A 91 2.03 -8.75 -13.62
C CYS A 91 2.87 -7.83 -14.53
N HIS A 92 2.84 -8.03 -15.86
CA HIS A 92 3.73 -7.36 -16.82
C HIS A 92 2.94 -6.47 -17.78
N ARG A 93 1.94 -5.74 -17.26
CA ARG A 93 1.15 -4.77 -18.03
C ARG A 93 1.95 -3.51 -18.30
N LYS A 94 1.79 -2.97 -19.50
CA LYS A 94 2.45 -1.75 -19.97
C LYS A 94 1.44 -0.61 -20.11
N VAL A 95 1.93 0.63 -20.16
CA VAL A 95 1.08 1.82 -20.33
C VAL A 95 0.24 1.73 -21.61
N ALA A 96 0.78 1.11 -22.66
CA ALA A 96 0.10 0.91 -23.92
C ALA A 96 -1.11 -0.04 -23.84
N ASP A 97 -1.19 -0.86 -22.79
CA ASP A 97 -2.29 -1.81 -22.57
C ASP A 97 -3.54 -1.13 -21.99
N PHE A 98 -3.40 0.11 -21.54
CA PHE A 98 -4.49 0.90 -20.97
C PHE A 98 -4.98 1.95 -21.96
N PHE A 99 -6.23 2.41 -21.78
CA PHE A 99 -6.87 3.39 -22.65
C PHE A 99 -5.92 4.53 -23.03
N ARG A 100 -5.70 4.72 -24.33
CA ARG A 100 -5.05 5.95 -24.82
C ARG A 100 -5.88 7.14 -24.35
N TRP A 101 -5.22 8.24 -24.05
CA TRP A 101 -5.88 9.52 -23.81
C TRP A 101 -6.58 9.94 -25.11
N SER A 102 -7.80 9.46 -25.32
CA SER A 102 -8.61 9.81 -26.48
C SER A 102 -9.26 11.17 -26.26
N PRO A 103 -9.37 11.99 -27.32
CA PRO A 103 -10.14 13.22 -27.25
C PRO A 103 -11.60 12.90 -26.89
N ILE A 104 -12.18 13.79 -26.10
CA ILE A 104 -13.53 13.67 -25.55
C ILE A 104 -14.56 13.55 -26.70
N PRO A 105 -15.39 12.50 -26.76
CA PRO A 105 -16.48 12.42 -27.74
C PRO A 105 -17.45 13.58 -27.56
N ARG A 106 -17.78 14.29 -28.65
CA ARG A 106 -18.60 15.51 -28.62
C ARG A 106 -20.07 15.28 -28.19
N SER A 107 -20.55 14.04 -28.11
CA SER A 107 -21.97 13.73 -27.87
C SER A 107 -22.36 13.56 -26.40
N LEU A 108 -21.44 13.82 -25.45
CA LEU A 108 -21.66 13.61 -24.02
C LEU A 108 -21.86 14.90 -23.21
N GLU A 109 -21.94 16.07 -23.84
CA GLU A 109 -21.81 17.39 -23.19
C GLU A 109 -22.72 17.59 -21.96
N SER A 110 -23.99 17.18 -22.00
CA SER A 110 -24.92 17.38 -20.88
C SER A 110 -24.70 16.40 -19.71
N PHE A 111 -24.37 15.15 -20.01
CA PHE A 111 -24.04 14.13 -19.02
C PHE A 111 -22.70 14.46 -18.34
N GLU A 112 -21.71 14.86 -19.15
CA GLU A 112 -20.39 15.25 -18.67
C GLU A 112 -20.46 16.45 -17.74
N CYS A 113 -21.30 17.46 -18.01
CA CYS A 113 -21.48 18.58 -17.08
C CYS A 113 -21.92 18.14 -15.67
N ARG A 114 -22.84 17.17 -15.56
CA ARG A 114 -23.29 16.66 -14.26
C ARG A 114 -22.21 15.82 -13.56
N VAL A 115 -21.54 14.95 -14.30
CA VAL A 115 -20.44 14.12 -13.77
C VAL A 115 -19.29 15.01 -13.30
N VAL A 116 -18.88 15.98 -14.12
CA VAL A 116 -17.85 16.96 -13.79
C VAL A 116 -18.22 17.73 -12.53
N GLY A 117 -19.45 18.23 -12.43
CA GLY A 117 -19.94 18.93 -11.24
C GLY A 117 -19.85 18.08 -9.99
N TYR A 118 -20.41 16.85 -10.04
CA TYR A 118 -20.38 15.90 -8.93
C TYR A 118 -18.96 15.59 -8.44
N TYR A 119 -18.07 15.19 -9.35
CA TYR A 119 -16.69 14.86 -8.98
C TYR A 119 -15.88 16.06 -8.50
N THR A 120 -16.11 17.24 -9.08
CA THR A 120 -15.48 18.48 -8.61
C THR A 120 -15.89 18.75 -7.16
N THR A 121 -17.18 18.64 -6.83
CA THR A 121 -17.66 18.80 -5.44
C THR A 121 -16.98 17.83 -4.48
N LEU A 122 -16.94 16.53 -4.80
CA LEU A 122 -16.28 15.53 -3.94
C LEU A 122 -14.79 15.82 -3.73
N ILE A 123 -14.09 16.21 -4.80
CA ILE A 123 -12.65 16.51 -4.73
C ILE A 123 -12.40 17.77 -3.90
N ASP A 124 -13.17 18.83 -4.12
CA ASP A 124 -12.99 20.09 -3.40
C ASP A 124 -13.36 19.95 -1.92
N GLU A 125 -14.42 19.19 -1.61
CA GLU A 125 -14.77 18.84 -0.22
C GLU A 125 -13.67 18.03 0.46
N PHE A 126 -13.13 17.00 -0.20
CA PHE A 126 -12.00 16.24 0.33
C PHE A 126 -10.79 17.14 0.62
N LEU A 127 -10.39 17.97 -0.35
CA LEU A 127 -9.23 18.85 -0.20
C LEU A 127 -9.44 19.87 0.92
N LYS A 128 -10.66 20.37 1.10
CA LYS A 128 -11.04 21.20 2.24
C LYS A 128 -10.89 20.43 3.56
N THR A 129 -11.45 19.23 3.65
CA THR A 129 -11.33 18.37 4.83
C THR A 129 -9.87 18.07 5.16
N ASP A 130 -9.04 17.67 4.18
CA ASP A 130 -7.60 17.42 4.38
C ASP A 130 -6.84 18.69 4.84
N SER A 131 -7.21 19.86 4.31
CA SER A 131 -6.69 21.14 4.78
C SER A 131 -6.99 21.38 6.27
N GLU A 132 -8.21 21.08 6.71
CA GLU A 132 -8.67 21.30 8.08
C GLU A 132 -8.02 20.32 9.08
N ILE A 133 -7.93 19.04 8.74
CA ILE A 133 -7.48 17.99 9.69
C ILE A 133 -6.00 17.66 9.59
N ASN A 134 -5.40 17.79 8.40
CA ASN A 134 -4.01 17.42 8.14
C ASN A 134 -3.11 18.59 7.74
N GLY A 135 -3.68 19.77 7.51
CA GLY A 135 -2.93 20.94 7.02
C GLY A 135 -2.60 20.86 5.53
N GLY A 136 -3.40 20.13 4.75
CA GLY A 136 -3.29 20.10 3.28
C GLY A 136 -2.15 19.21 2.77
N GLU A 137 -1.92 18.07 3.44
CA GLU A 137 -0.88 17.12 3.06
C GLU A 137 -1.10 16.54 1.66
N ALA A 138 -2.35 16.29 1.26
CA ALA A 138 -2.68 15.85 -0.09
C ALA A 138 -2.26 16.91 -1.13
N ALA A 139 -2.62 18.18 -0.89
CA ALA A 139 -2.24 19.31 -1.73
C ALA A 139 -0.72 19.51 -1.83
N ARG A 140 0.03 19.12 -0.79
CA ARG A 140 1.49 19.24 -0.75
C ARG A 140 2.20 18.09 -1.47
N LEU A 141 1.69 16.87 -1.36
CA LEU A 141 2.40 15.65 -1.79
C LEU A 141 1.95 15.14 -3.16
N TRP A 142 0.64 15.10 -3.40
CA TRP A 142 0.08 14.44 -4.58
C TRP A 142 0.44 15.10 -5.92
N PRO A 143 0.56 16.43 -6.04
CA PRO A 143 0.99 17.05 -7.30
C PRO A 143 2.34 16.50 -7.78
N THR A 144 3.29 16.25 -6.88
CA THR A 144 4.60 15.69 -7.26
C THR A 144 4.44 14.31 -7.90
N PHE A 145 3.66 13.41 -7.30
CA PHE A 145 3.44 12.08 -7.86
C PHE A 145 2.70 12.13 -9.20
N LEU A 146 1.68 13.00 -9.29
CA LEU A 146 0.87 13.15 -10.48
C LEU A 146 1.64 13.79 -11.64
N LEU A 147 2.51 14.76 -11.38
CA LEU A 147 3.36 15.39 -12.40
C LEU A 147 4.47 14.47 -12.89
N LEU A 148 5.05 13.66 -12.00
CA LEU A 148 5.99 12.61 -12.40
C LEU A 148 5.32 11.53 -13.27
N SER A 149 4.03 11.26 -13.04
CA SER A 149 3.26 10.23 -13.75
C SER A 149 2.66 10.75 -15.06
N TYR A 150 2.16 11.99 -15.06
CA TYR A 150 1.46 12.63 -16.16
C TYR A 150 2.05 14.04 -16.37
N PRO A 151 3.16 14.17 -17.12
CA PRO A 151 3.76 15.48 -17.41
C PRO A 151 2.79 16.49 -18.02
N LEU A 152 1.76 16.02 -18.75
CA LEU A 152 0.70 16.85 -19.31
C LEU A 152 -0.14 17.61 -18.26
N PHE A 153 -0.03 17.25 -16.98
CA PHE A 153 -0.73 17.92 -15.89
C PHE A 153 -0.02 19.19 -15.37
N GLN A 154 1.15 19.56 -15.91
CA GLN A 154 1.96 20.68 -15.40
C GLN A 154 1.21 22.01 -15.24
N THR A 155 0.17 22.25 -16.05
CA THR A 155 -0.63 23.49 -16.02
C THR A 155 -1.92 23.37 -15.19
N LEU A 156 -2.20 22.20 -14.63
CA LEU A 156 -3.44 21.92 -13.90
C LEU A 156 -3.26 22.15 -12.39
N THR A 157 -4.33 22.57 -11.72
CA THR A 157 -4.41 22.51 -10.26
C THR A 157 -4.61 21.07 -9.80
N LEU A 158 -4.29 20.75 -8.54
CA LEU A 158 -4.51 19.39 -8.02
C LEU A 158 -5.95 18.90 -8.22
N SER A 159 -6.96 19.75 -7.94
CA SER A 159 -8.37 19.42 -8.15
C SER A 159 -8.64 19.00 -9.60
N ARG A 160 -8.08 19.74 -10.57
CA ARG A 160 -8.18 19.39 -12.01
C ARG A 160 -7.40 18.12 -12.39
N MET A 161 -6.27 17.84 -11.76
CA MET A 161 -5.53 16.59 -11.98
C MET A 161 -6.35 15.37 -11.52
N LEU A 162 -6.90 15.44 -10.29
CA LEU A 162 -7.73 14.39 -9.71
C LEU A 162 -9.02 14.19 -10.53
N LEU A 163 -9.67 15.29 -10.92
CA LEU A 163 -10.85 15.26 -11.77
C LEU A 163 -10.55 14.58 -13.11
N SER A 164 -9.39 14.87 -13.73
CA SER A 164 -9.00 14.26 -14.99
C SER A 164 -8.86 12.74 -14.88
N LEU A 165 -8.31 12.24 -13.77
CA LEU A 165 -8.21 10.80 -13.49
C LEU A 165 -9.59 10.17 -13.24
N ALA A 166 -10.43 10.82 -12.43
CA ALA A 166 -11.78 10.35 -12.14
C ALA A 166 -12.64 10.26 -13.41
N LEU A 167 -12.64 11.31 -14.24
CA LEU A 167 -13.39 11.33 -15.50
C LEU A 167 -12.91 10.26 -16.48
N ARG A 168 -11.60 9.99 -16.53
CA ARG A 168 -11.09 8.86 -17.32
C ARG A 168 -11.64 7.54 -16.82
N GLY A 169 -11.60 7.30 -15.51
CA GLY A 169 -12.12 6.06 -14.93
C GLY A 169 -13.62 5.88 -15.18
N VAL A 170 -14.42 6.93 -15.00
CA VAL A 170 -15.86 6.90 -15.29
C VAL A 170 -16.11 6.58 -16.76
N ARG A 171 -15.40 7.25 -17.69
CA ARG A 171 -15.54 6.96 -19.12
C ARG A 171 -15.21 5.52 -19.45
N ASN A 172 -14.13 4.99 -18.88
CA ASN A 172 -13.79 3.59 -19.05
C ASN A 172 -14.95 2.72 -18.56
N GLN A 173 -15.43 2.91 -17.32
CA GLN A 173 -16.54 2.16 -16.74
C GLN A 173 -17.86 2.26 -17.54
N MET A 174 -18.05 3.30 -18.35
CA MET A 174 -19.22 3.48 -19.20
C MET A 174 -19.12 2.80 -20.57
N MET A 175 -17.90 2.61 -21.09
CA MET A 175 -17.68 1.98 -22.40
C MET A 175 -17.83 0.45 -22.39
N ARG A 176 -18.50 -0.12 -21.38
CA ARG A 176 -18.74 -1.56 -21.16
C ARG A 176 -19.46 -2.30 -22.31
N THR A 177 -19.95 -1.58 -23.31
CA THR A 177 -20.80 -2.15 -24.37
C THR A 177 -20.03 -2.77 -25.53
N SER A 178 -18.70 -2.59 -25.62
CA SER A 178 -17.88 -3.23 -26.64
C SER A 178 -17.07 -4.39 -26.05
N ASP A 179 -17.22 -5.59 -26.61
CA ASP A 179 -16.40 -6.78 -26.30
C ASP A 179 -14.88 -6.54 -26.48
N ASP A 180 -14.51 -5.46 -27.16
CA ASP A 180 -13.13 -5.10 -27.51
C ASP A 180 -12.27 -4.69 -26.29
N PHE A 181 -12.86 -4.40 -25.13
CA PHE A 181 -12.12 -3.90 -23.97
C PHE A 181 -12.58 -4.51 -22.63
N PRO A 182 -11.99 -5.65 -22.21
CA PRO A 182 -12.31 -6.24 -20.93
C PRO A 182 -11.85 -5.34 -19.78
N HIS A 183 -12.79 -4.90 -18.95
CA HIS A 183 -12.50 -4.23 -17.69
C HIS A 183 -11.77 -5.16 -16.73
N HIS A 184 -10.97 -4.58 -15.84
CA HIS A 184 -10.46 -5.32 -14.70
C HIS A 184 -11.53 -5.44 -13.62
N ASP A 185 -11.71 -6.65 -13.10
CA ASP A 185 -12.48 -6.93 -11.90
C ASP A 185 -11.68 -6.59 -10.65
N PHE A 186 -10.34 -6.69 -10.70
CA PHE A 186 -9.48 -6.36 -9.57
C PHE A 186 -8.10 -5.78 -9.95
N CYS A 187 -7.46 -5.14 -8.98
CA CYS A 187 -6.07 -4.72 -9.00
C CYS A 187 -5.43 -4.96 -7.61
N GLU A 188 -4.32 -5.69 -7.57
CA GLU A 188 -3.53 -5.91 -6.35
C GLU A 188 -2.24 -5.09 -6.41
N VAL A 189 -2.07 -4.12 -5.52
CA VAL A 189 -0.89 -3.27 -5.41
C VAL A 189 -0.06 -3.71 -4.20
N PHE A 190 1.24 -3.88 -4.42
CA PHE A 190 2.19 -4.53 -3.49
C PHE A 190 1.87 -6.01 -3.29
N ALA A 191 1.69 -6.72 -4.41
CA ALA A 191 1.17 -8.09 -4.43
C ALA A 191 2.11 -9.15 -3.81
N GLY A 192 3.39 -8.85 -3.62
CA GLY A 192 4.40 -9.81 -3.18
C GLY A 192 4.45 -11.03 -4.10
N CYS A 193 4.01 -12.19 -3.59
CA CYS A 193 3.94 -13.43 -4.39
C CYS A 193 2.67 -13.54 -5.25
N GLY A 194 1.72 -12.61 -5.12
CA GLY A 194 0.51 -12.53 -5.93
C GLY A 194 -0.49 -13.66 -5.68
N ASN A 195 -0.55 -14.20 -4.45
CA ASN A 195 -1.47 -15.30 -4.13
C ASN A 195 -2.95 -14.86 -4.22
N LEU A 196 -3.27 -13.62 -3.86
CA LEU A 196 -4.62 -13.08 -4.06
C LEU A 196 -4.94 -12.98 -5.55
N THR A 197 -4.06 -12.37 -6.35
CA THR A 197 -4.20 -12.31 -7.82
C THR A 197 -4.41 -13.69 -8.43
N ARG A 198 -3.59 -14.68 -8.07
CA ARG A 198 -3.70 -16.06 -8.61
C ARG A 198 -5.06 -16.67 -8.30
N GLU A 199 -5.58 -16.50 -7.10
CA GLU A 199 -6.89 -17.04 -6.74
C GLU A 199 -8.03 -16.29 -7.43
N CYS A 200 -7.96 -14.97 -7.56
CA CYS A 200 -8.93 -14.20 -8.35
C CYS A 200 -8.96 -14.69 -9.81
N LEU A 201 -7.79 -14.87 -10.45
CA LEU A 201 -7.69 -15.40 -11.80
C LEU A 201 -8.27 -16.82 -11.93
N ARG A 202 -8.06 -17.69 -10.93
CA ARG A 202 -8.64 -19.05 -10.87
C ARG A 202 -10.17 -19.02 -10.81
N LEU A 203 -10.76 -18.00 -10.21
CA LEU A 203 -12.21 -17.79 -10.17
C LEU A 203 -12.76 -17.14 -11.45
N GLY A 204 -11.95 -17.02 -12.51
CA GLY A 204 -12.37 -16.44 -13.78
C GLY A 204 -12.39 -14.91 -13.80
N LEU A 205 -12.01 -14.26 -12.69
CA LEU A 205 -11.90 -12.81 -12.64
C LEU A 205 -10.69 -12.34 -13.47
N SER A 206 -10.75 -11.10 -13.92
CA SER A 206 -9.71 -10.42 -14.69
C SER A 206 -9.10 -9.27 -13.89
N GLY A 207 -7.80 -9.04 -14.01
CA GLY A 207 -7.16 -8.00 -13.21
C GLY A 207 -5.66 -7.90 -13.40
N CYS A 208 -5.05 -7.06 -12.58
CA CYS A 208 -3.62 -6.75 -12.60
C CYS A 208 -3.00 -6.89 -11.21
N ALA A 209 -1.69 -7.15 -11.18
CA ALA A 209 -0.91 -7.21 -9.97
C ALA A 209 0.37 -6.39 -10.12
N PHE A 210 0.62 -5.49 -9.19
CA PHE A 210 1.77 -4.61 -9.21
C PHE A 210 2.65 -4.89 -8.00
N ASP A 211 3.92 -5.17 -8.24
CA ASP A 211 4.93 -5.29 -7.20
C ASP A 211 6.31 -4.95 -7.78
N TRP A 212 7.19 -4.36 -6.98
CA TRP A 212 8.56 -4.09 -7.40
C TRP A 212 9.34 -5.38 -7.68
N VAL A 213 8.91 -6.54 -7.15
CA VAL A 213 9.58 -7.83 -7.42
C VAL A 213 9.30 -8.36 -8.83
N PHE A 214 8.27 -7.85 -9.52
CA PHE A 214 7.93 -8.30 -10.87
C PHE A 214 8.76 -7.59 -11.94
N GLU A 215 8.84 -6.26 -11.86
CA GLU A 215 9.60 -5.45 -12.81
C GLU A 215 10.47 -4.40 -12.10
N PRO A 216 11.77 -4.67 -11.89
CA PRO A 216 12.68 -3.71 -11.26
C PRO A 216 12.85 -2.41 -12.06
N GLU A 217 12.64 -2.42 -13.38
CA GLU A 217 12.78 -1.22 -14.21
C GLU A 217 11.53 -0.32 -14.15
N GLU A 218 10.36 -0.91 -13.84
CA GLU A 218 9.07 -0.23 -13.77
C GLU A 218 8.55 -0.17 -12.32
N HIS A 219 9.43 0.27 -11.40
CA HIS A 219 9.10 0.44 -9.98
C HIS A 219 7.75 1.13 -9.74
N ASN A 220 6.88 0.54 -8.91
CA ASN A 220 5.59 1.14 -8.47
C ASN A 220 5.71 2.52 -7.79
N LEU A 221 6.93 2.94 -7.44
CA LEU A 221 7.23 4.23 -6.82
C LEU A 221 7.92 5.22 -7.77
N CYS A 222 8.22 4.85 -9.01
CA CYS A 222 8.65 5.80 -10.03
C CYS A 222 7.43 6.40 -10.75
N GLY A 223 7.61 7.51 -11.46
CA GLY A 223 6.52 8.15 -12.20
C GLY A 223 5.82 7.19 -13.18
N LYS A 224 6.57 6.29 -13.84
CA LYS A 224 5.99 5.28 -14.75
C LYS A 224 5.15 4.25 -13.99
N GLY A 225 5.65 3.70 -12.89
CA GLY A 225 4.90 2.72 -12.10
C GLY A 225 3.66 3.30 -11.44
N ILE A 226 3.74 4.53 -10.90
CA ILE A 226 2.57 5.24 -10.36
C ILE A 226 1.54 5.47 -11.47
N ARG A 227 1.97 5.88 -12.66
CA ARG A 227 1.08 5.99 -13.84
C ARG A 227 0.40 4.66 -14.19
N LEU A 228 1.15 3.56 -14.23
CA LEU A 228 0.60 2.23 -14.53
C LEU A 228 -0.50 1.84 -13.56
N VAL A 229 -0.25 2.03 -12.25
CA VAL A 229 -1.24 1.71 -11.22
C VAL A 229 -2.48 2.61 -11.36
N LEU A 230 -2.32 3.92 -11.57
CA LEU A 230 -3.45 4.84 -11.75
C LEU A 230 -4.25 4.55 -13.03
N ASP A 231 -3.58 4.21 -14.13
CA ASP A 231 -4.22 3.80 -15.38
C ASP A 231 -4.99 2.49 -15.20
N CYS A 232 -4.43 1.55 -14.44
CA CYS A 232 -5.12 0.32 -14.07
C CYS A 232 -6.33 0.59 -13.18
N ILE A 233 -6.21 1.42 -12.14
CA ILE A 233 -7.33 1.80 -11.25
C ILE A 233 -8.47 2.41 -12.08
N ALA A 234 -8.15 3.32 -13.01
CA ALA A 234 -9.12 3.88 -13.94
C ALA A 234 -9.74 2.84 -14.89
N SER A 235 -9.17 1.65 -15.02
CA SER A 235 -9.69 0.56 -15.87
C SER A 235 -10.47 -0.49 -15.08
N ILE A 236 -10.49 -0.40 -13.75
CA ILE A 236 -11.29 -1.27 -12.89
C ILE A 236 -12.77 -0.90 -13.04
N ARG A 237 -13.62 -1.90 -13.21
CA ARG A 237 -15.08 -1.72 -13.24
C ARG A 237 -15.60 -1.17 -11.91
N GLN A 238 -16.76 -0.52 -11.95
CA GLN A 238 -17.49 -0.19 -10.73
C GLN A 238 -17.76 -1.46 -9.91
N SER A 239 -17.64 -1.36 -8.59
CA SER A 239 -17.68 -2.48 -7.63
C SER A 239 -16.58 -3.53 -7.83
N GLY A 240 -15.56 -3.27 -8.65
CA GLY A 240 -14.34 -4.07 -8.67
C GLY A 240 -13.51 -3.88 -7.39
N LEU A 241 -12.38 -4.58 -7.29
CA LEU A 241 -11.51 -4.54 -6.10
C LEU A 241 -10.19 -3.81 -6.37
N LEU A 242 -9.83 -2.88 -5.50
CA LEU A 242 -8.47 -2.36 -5.39
C LEU A 242 -7.89 -2.79 -4.04
N TRP A 243 -6.97 -3.75 -4.06
CA TRP A 243 -6.29 -4.26 -2.87
C TRP A 243 -4.91 -3.61 -2.73
N ILE A 244 -4.65 -2.93 -1.61
CA ILE A 244 -3.41 -2.18 -1.35
C ILE A 244 -2.72 -2.77 -0.12
N ALA A 245 -1.60 -3.47 -0.32
CA ALA A 245 -0.86 -4.16 0.73
C ALA A 245 0.53 -3.54 0.98
N CYS A 246 0.58 -2.23 1.21
CA CYS A 246 1.86 -1.50 1.23
C CYS A 246 2.82 -1.94 2.34
N GLU A 247 4.12 -1.78 2.08
CA GLU A 247 5.17 -2.26 3.00
C GLU A 247 5.05 -1.65 4.39
N CYS A 248 4.96 -2.53 5.40
CA CYS A 248 4.75 -2.12 6.79
C CYS A 248 6.05 -1.93 7.59
N ARG A 249 7.24 -2.13 6.98
CA ARG A 249 8.53 -2.21 7.70
C ARG A 249 8.86 -1.00 8.56
N SER A 250 8.36 0.19 8.23
CA SER A 250 8.56 1.41 9.03
C SER A 250 7.41 1.76 9.98
N PHE A 251 6.30 1.01 9.92
CA PHE A 251 5.05 1.32 10.62
C PHE A 251 4.69 0.34 11.74
N THR A 252 5.26 -0.87 11.73
CA THR A 252 4.96 -1.88 12.76
C THR A 252 5.58 -1.56 14.11
N VAL A 253 5.04 -2.15 15.18
CA VAL A 253 5.61 -1.98 16.53
C VAL A 253 7.05 -2.47 16.64
N LEU A 254 7.45 -3.47 15.84
CA LEU A 254 8.80 -4.04 15.84
C LEU A 254 9.87 -3.02 15.44
N CYS A 255 9.54 -2.10 14.56
CA CYS A 255 10.48 -1.07 14.12
C CYS A 255 10.32 0.25 14.88
N ARG A 256 9.42 0.34 15.87
CA ARG A 256 9.02 1.62 16.49
C ARG A 256 10.20 2.36 17.13
N ALA A 257 11.13 1.62 17.75
CA ALA A 257 12.33 2.19 18.34
C ALA A 257 13.27 2.80 17.28
N GLN A 258 13.34 2.20 16.09
CA GLN A 258 14.20 2.66 15.00
C GLN A 258 13.51 3.73 14.14
N SER A 259 12.22 3.57 13.85
CA SER A 259 11.47 4.52 13.01
C SER A 259 11.07 5.77 13.77
N ALA A 260 11.02 5.72 15.11
CA ALA A 260 10.59 6.80 15.99
C ALA A 260 9.20 7.38 15.64
N ARG A 261 8.35 6.63 14.92
CA ARG A 261 6.98 7.07 14.61
C ARG A 261 6.15 7.11 15.90
N SER A 262 5.54 8.25 16.16
CA SER A 262 4.68 8.44 17.34
C SER A 262 3.71 9.60 17.14
N GLN A 263 2.73 9.71 18.03
CA GLN A 263 1.82 10.85 18.01
C GLN A 263 2.55 12.21 18.13
N ILE A 264 3.69 12.26 18.83
CA ILE A 264 4.47 13.49 19.04
C ILE A 264 4.98 14.09 17.72
N ASN A 265 5.30 13.24 16.74
CA ASN A 265 5.75 13.67 15.40
C ASN A 265 4.72 13.38 14.31
N ASN A 266 3.43 13.28 14.66
CA ASN A 266 2.34 12.93 13.74
C ASN A 266 2.63 11.67 12.91
N PHE A 267 3.33 10.71 13.53
CA PHE A 267 3.73 9.44 12.95
C PHE A 267 4.64 9.54 11.72
N ILE A 268 5.26 10.69 11.44
CA ILE A 268 6.26 10.84 10.34
C ILE A 268 7.53 10.03 10.60
N GLY A 269 7.93 9.89 11.87
CA GLY A 269 9.14 9.17 12.25
C GLY A 269 10.42 9.98 12.10
N ASP A 270 11.55 9.29 12.23
CA ASP A 270 12.90 9.80 12.01
C ASP A 270 13.23 9.77 10.50
N ASP A 271 12.91 10.85 9.82
CA ASP A 271 13.07 11.00 8.37
C ASP A 271 14.54 11.08 7.92
N SER A 272 15.50 11.00 8.84
CA SER A 272 16.92 10.81 8.49
C SER A 272 17.22 9.36 8.05
N ARG A 273 16.28 8.43 8.27
CA ARG A 273 16.44 7.01 7.96
C ARG A 273 15.74 6.65 6.67
N GLY A 274 16.47 6.05 5.73
CA GLY A 274 15.95 5.72 4.38
C GLY A 274 14.66 4.88 4.38
N PHE A 275 14.53 3.88 5.24
CA PHE A 275 13.30 3.07 5.30
C PHE A 275 12.08 3.85 5.84
N VAL A 276 12.30 4.91 6.62
CA VAL A 276 11.23 5.82 7.08
C VAL A 276 10.79 6.72 5.92
N GLN A 277 11.74 7.26 5.14
CA GLN A 277 11.46 8.04 3.94
C GLN A 277 10.65 7.24 2.90
N VAL A 278 11.08 5.99 2.63
CA VAL A 278 10.34 5.07 1.75
C VAL A 278 8.92 4.82 2.28
N GLY A 279 8.78 4.57 3.59
CA GLY A 279 7.47 4.47 4.22
C GLY A 279 6.61 5.72 4.02
N ASN A 280 7.20 6.91 4.19
CA ASN A 280 6.52 8.19 3.99
C ASN A 280 6.01 8.38 2.55
N ILE A 281 6.76 7.92 1.56
CA ILE A 281 6.32 7.92 0.15
C ILE A 281 5.19 6.90 -0.04
N LEU A 282 5.37 5.67 0.45
CA LEU A 282 4.40 4.58 0.31
C LEU A 282 3.02 4.95 0.86
N GLN A 283 2.96 5.57 2.04
CA GLN A 283 1.67 5.97 2.62
C GLN A 283 0.96 7.05 1.79
N ALA A 284 1.70 7.97 1.18
CA ALA A 284 1.14 9.10 0.44
C ALA A 284 0.66 8.66 -0.96
N VAL A 285 1.39 7.75 -1.59
CA VAL A 285 0.97 7.10 -2.84
C VAL A 285 -0.22 6.17 -2.59
N SER A 286 -0.19 5.38 -1.51
CA SER A 286 -1.31 4.51 -1.14
C SER A 286 -2.58 5.29 -0.86
N SER A 287 -2.50 6.46 -0.20
CA SER A 287 -3.68 7.30 0.04
C SER A 287 -4.23 7.93 -1.24
N LEU A 288 -3.37 8.31 -2.19
CA LEU A 288 -3.78 8.75 -3.52
C LEU A 288 -4.54 7.63 -4.26
N PHE A 289 -3.98 6.42 -4.31
CA PHE A 289 -4.64 5.27 -4.94
C PHE A 289 -5.99 4.97 -4.28
N TYR A 290 -6.03 5.02 -2.96
CA TYR A 290 -7.26 4.79 -2.21
C TYR A 290 -8.34 5.81 -2.56
N PHE A 291 -7.98 7.09 -2.58
CA PHE A 291 -8.93 8.16 -2.88
C PHE A 291 -9.46 8.08 -4.31
N ILE A 292 -8.59 7.83 -5.31
CA ILE A 292 -9.03 7.64 -6.70
C ILE A 292 -9.92 6.40 -6.84
N GLY A 293 -9.57 5.28 -6.19
CA GLY A 293 -10.41 4.09 -6.18
C GLY A 293 -11.81 4.36 -5.61
N TRP A 294 -11.87 5.09 -4.50
CA TRP A 294 -13.13 5.47 -3.88
C TRP A 294 -13.99 6.38 -4.77
N LEU A 295 -13.39 7.39 -5.42
CA LEU A 295 -14.10 8.25 -6.39
C LEU A 295 -14.75 7.42 -7.51
N LEU A 296 -14.04 6.39 -7.99
CA LEU A 296 -14.51 5.50 -9.04
C LEU A 296 -15.47 4.41 -8.57
N GLN A 297 -15.93 4.47 -7.32
CA GLN A 297 -16.84 3.50 -6.71
C GLN A 297 -16.29 2.07 -6.81
N ILE A 298 -14.98 1.94 -6.64
CA ILE A 298 -14.27 0.67 -6.52
C ILE A 298 -14.23 0.29 -5.04
N HIS A 299 -14.35 -1.00 -4.73
CA HIS A 299 -14.10 -1.50 -3.40
C HIS A 299 -12.61 -1.42 -3.10
N VAL A 300 -12.21 -0.43 -2.29
CA VAL A 300 -10.81 -0.26 -1.91
C VAL A 300 -10.56 -0.92 -0.57
N VAL A 301 -9.56 -1.80 -0.50
CA VAL A 301 -9.08 -2.39 0.75
C VAL A 301 -7.61 -2.02 0.92
N LEU A 302 -7.29 -1.31 2.01
CA LEU A 302 -5.92 -1.12 2.46
C LEU A 302 -5.64 -2.10 3.61
N GLU A 303 -4.70 -3.01 3.41
CA GLU A 303 -4.29 -3.99 4.40
C GLU A 303 -3.00 -3.54 5.12
N GLN A 304 -2.99 -3.72 6.44
CA GLN A 304 -1.79 -3.59 7.26
C GLN A 304 -1.80 -4.60 8.41
N PRO A 305 -0.62 -4.98 8.95
CA PRO A 305 -0.57 -5.68 10.23
C PRO A 305 -1.28 -4.88 11.34
N GLN A 306 -1.95 -5.55 12.27
CA GLN A 306 -2.70 -4.88 13.35
C GLN A 306 -1.85 -3.91 14.19
N SER A 307 -0.55 -4.18 14.32
CA SER A 307 0.38 -3.33 15.07
C SER A 307 0.89 -2.10 14.30
N SER A 308 0.49 -1.94 13.04
CA SER A 308 0.89 -0.83 12.19
C SER A 308 0.31 0.49 12.72
N CYS A 309 1.07 1.58 12.57
CA CYS A 309 0.60 2.94 12.82
C CYS A 309 0.24 3.69 11.53
N LEU A 310 0.19 3.02 10.38
CA LEU A 310 -0.04 3.65 9.07
C LEU A 310 -1.34 4.47 9.04
N GLN A 311 -2.43 3.94 9.61
CA GLN A 311 -3.75 4.58 9.67
C GLN A 311 -3.76 5.93 10.43
N PHE A 312 -2.72 6.20 11.23
CA PHE A 312 -2.57 7.46 11.95
C PHE A 312 -1.68 8.46 11.23
N CYS A 313 -1.08 8.07 10.11
CA CYS A 313 -0.25 8.95 9.33
C CYS A 313 -1.14 9.85 8.45
N ARG A 314 -0.81 11.14 8.39
CA ARG A 314 -1.73 12.19 7.88
C ARG A 314 -2.36 11.90 6.51
N PRO A 315 -1.60 11.58 5.44
CA PRO A 315 -2.19 11.28 4.13
C PRO A 315 -3.26 10.19 4.17
N VAL A 316 -3.06 9.14 4.97
CA VAL A 316 -4.00 8.03 5.09
C VAL A 316 -5.17 8.41 5.99
N LEU A 317 -4.91 9.07 7.12
CA LEU A 317 -5.92 9.55 8.05
C LEU A 317 -6.95 10.46 7.35
N GLY A 318 -6.49 11.34 6.47
CA GLY A 318 -7.36 12.27 5.74
C GLY A 318 -8.36 11.54 4.83
N VAL A 319 -7.85 10.61 4.03
CA VAL A 319 -8.67 9.79 3.15
C VAL A 319 -9.61 8.90 3.94
N PHE A 320 -9.15 8.26 5.01
CA PHE A 320 -9.99 7.41 5.85
C PHE A 320 -11.13 8.18 6.50
N HIS A 321 -10.84 9.38 7.01
CA HIS A 321 -11.85 10.24 7.62
C HIS A 321 -12.91 10.67 6.61
N TYR A 322 -12.49 11.19 5.45
CA TYR A 322 -13.43 11.70 4.43
C TYR A 322 -14.30 10.60 3.81
N THR A 323 -13.71 9.42 3.57
CA THR A 323 -14.42 8.31 2.90
C THR A 323 -15.27 7.46 3.85
N GLY A 324 -15.27 7.74 5.16
CA GLY A 324 -15.98 6.91 6.14
C GLY A 324 -15.42 5.50 6.24
N THR A 325 -14.09 5.36 6.14
CA THR A 325 -13.42 4.05 6.10
C THR A 325 -13.66 3.25 7.38
N MET A 326 -14.09 2.00 7.22
CA MET A 326 -14.27 1.00 8.25
C MET A 326 -12.98 0.22 8.49
N SER A 327 -12.88 -0.47 9.64
CA SER A 327 -11.74 -1.31 9.99
C SER A 327 -12.22 -2.68 10.46
N PHE A 328 -11.78 -3.73 9.79
CA PHE A 328 -12.07 -5.11 10.16
C PHE A 328 -10.78 -5.83 10.51
N ARG A 329 -10.84 -6.74 11.49
CA ARG A 329 -9.68 -7.53 11.92
C ARG A 329 -9.82 -8.96 11.47
N THR A 330 -8.74 -9.52 10.92
CA THR A 330 -8.65 -10.92 10.54
C THR A 330 -7.30 -11.52 10.95
N TYR A 331 -7.15 -12.84 10.83
CA TYR A 331 -5.94 -13.57 11.19
C TYR A 331 -5.59 -14.56 10.08
N LEU A 332 -4.41 -14.44 9.48
CA LEU A 332 -4.00 -15.36 8.40
C LEU A 332 -3.93 -16.82 8.84
N GLY A 333 -3.70 -17.08 10.14
CA GLY A 333 -3.75 -18.43 10.69
C GLY A 333 -5.09 -19.14 10.48
N SER A 334 -6.21 -18.40 10.49
CA SER A 334 -7.55 -18.95 10.22
C SER A 334 -7.74 -19.35 8.76
N PHE A 335 -6.83 -18.92 7.90
CA PHE A 335 -6.76 -19.26 6.48
C PHE A 335 -5.57 -20.16 6.18
N GLY A 336 -5.14 -20.99 7.15
CA GLY A 336 -4.06 -21.96 6.97
C GLY A 336 -2.65 -21.37 7.02
N GLY A 337 -2.48 -20.17 7.57
CA GLY A 337 -1.16 -19.61 7.84
C GLY A 337 -0.48 -20.30 9.02
N GLU A 338 0.83 -20.49 8.96
CA GLU A 338 1.60 -21.12 10.05
C GLU A 338 1.58 -20.30 11.35
N THR A 339 1.36 -18.99 11.24
CA THR A 339 1.43 -18.01 12.33
C THR A 339 0.09 -17.31 12.55
N VAL A 340 -0.14 -16.83 13.78
CA VAL A 340 -1.31 -16.00 14.13
C VAL A 340 -1.14 -14.55 13.66
N LYS A 341 -0.70 -14.30 12.41
CA LYS A 341 -0.46 -12.93 11.92
C LYS A 341 -1.79 -12.16 11.86
N PRO A 342 -1.99 -11.13 12.71
CA PRO A 342 -3.21 -10.35 12.71
C PRO A 342 -3.13 -9.25 11.65
N LEU A 343 -4.17 -9.11 10.83
CA LEU A 343 -4.31 -8.07 9.83
C LEU A 343 -5.47 -7.14 10.19
N SER A 344 -5.30 -5.86 9.87
CA SER A 344 -6.34 -4.84 9.83
C SER A 344 -6.65 -4.55 8.36
N LEU A 345 -7.93 -4.65 8.00
CA LEU A 345 -8.46 -4.35 6.68
C LEU A 345 -9.25 -3.04 6.77
N PHE A 346 -8.72 -1.99 6.17
CA PHE A 346 -9.35 -0.68 6.10
C PHE A 346 -10.07 -0.53 4.77
N THR A 347 -11.39 -0.33 4.78
CA THR A 347 -12.17 -0.32 3.54
C THR A 347 -13.48 0.47 3.64
N THR A 348 -14.09 0.74 2.49
CA THR A 348 -15.51 1.13 2.37
C THR A 348 -16.42 -0.02 1.93
N TRP A 349 -15.88 -1.21 1.65
CA TRP A 349 -16.63 -2.40 1.24
C TRP A 349 -17.05 -3.24 2.45
N ARG A 350 -18.34 -3.20 2.79
CA ARG A 350 -18.85 -3.83 4.02
C ARG A 350 -18.71 -5.34 4.03
N GLN A 351 -18.85 -5.99 2.88
CA GLN A 351 -18.83 -7.45 2.74
C GLN A 351 -17.46 -8.04 3.12
N ILE A 352 -16.39 -7.24 3.18
CA ILE A 352 -15.09 -7.70 3.70
C ILE A 352 -15.19 -8.14 5.18
N GLU A 353 -16.22 -7.73 5.91
CA GLU A 353 -16.50 -8.17 7.28
C GLU A 353 -16.57 -9.70 7.38
N GLU A 354 -16.95 -10.40 6.31
CA GLU A 354 -16.96 -11.87 6.26
C GLU A 354 -15.57 -12.51 6.38
N LEU A 355 -14.49 -11.73 6.25
CA LEU A 355 -13.13 -12.20 6.53
C LEU A 355 -12.77 -12.10 8.01
N GLN A 356 -13.60 -11.45 8.83
CA GLN A 356 -13.37 -11.43 10.27
C GLN A 356 -13.45 -12.84 10.83
N CYS A 357 -12.47 -13.19 11.64
CA CYS A 357 -12.40 -14.48 12.27
C CYS A 357 -11.86 -14.32 13.70
N GLU A 358 -12.20 -15.28 14.54
CA GLU A 358 -11.58 -15.39 15.86
C GLU A 358 -10.07 -15.64 15.71
N LYS A 359 -9.34 -15.28 16.77
CA LYS A 359 -7.89 -15.50 16.83
C LYS A 359 -7.62 -17.02 16.90
N PRO A 360 -6.97 -17.62 15.89
CA PRO A 360 -6.65 -19.04 15.91
C PRO A 360 -5.54 -19.34 16.93
N ARG A 361 -5.43 -20.62 17.30
CA ARG A 361 -4.23 -21.16 17.96
C ARG A 361 -3.30 -21.67 16.86
N CYS A 362 -2.06 -21.16 16.82
CA CYS A 362 -1.02 -21.65 15.92
C CYS A 362 0.23 -21.98 16.73
N ASP A 363 1.01 -22.93 16.23
CA ASP A 363 2.19 -23.44 16.93
C ASP A 363 3.41 -22.51 16.83
N SER A 364 3.41 -21.60 15.85
CA SER A 364 4.53 -20.68 15.60
C SER A 364 4.22 -19.23 16.01
N THR A 365 5.27 -18.52 16.42
CA THR A 365 5.24 -17.10 16.76
C THR A 365 6.13 -16.30 15.81
N LEU A 366 5.73 -15.05 15.52
CA LEU A 366 6.52 -14.12 14.71
C LEU A 366 7.62 -13.40 15.50
N THR A 367 7.57 -13.49 16.82
CA THR A 367 8.47 -12.78 17.73
C THR A 367 9.00 -13.72 18.80
N THR A 368 10.20 -13.42 19.27
CA THR A 368 10.81 -14.01 20.47
C THR A 368 10.98 -12.91 21.51
N ARG A 369 11.09 -13.32 22.78
CA ARG A 369 11.47 -12.45 23.89
C ARG A 369 12.76 -12.95 24.49
N ASP A 370 13.63 -12.05 24.88
CA ASP A 370 14.80 -12.37 25.70
C ASP A 370 14.46 -12.29 27.19
N ASP A 371 15.44 -12.63 28.04
CA ASP A 371 15.30 -12.64 29.50
C ASP A 371 15.03 -11.24 30.08
N SER A 372 15.37 -10.17 29.35
CA SER A 372 15.08 -8.79 29.72
C SER A 372 13.64 -8.38 29.42
N GLY A 373 12.89 -9.24 28.71
CA GLY A 373 11.55 -8.97 28.21
C GLY A 373 11.52 -8.15 26.91
N ALA A 374 12.69 -7.79 26.36
CA ALA A 374 12.76 -7.18 25.04
C ALA A 374 12.32 -8.21 23.99
N PHE A 375 11.60 -7.74 22.97
CA PHE A 375 11.07 -8.62 21.92
C PHE A 375 11.70 -8.27 20.58
N THR A 376 12.03 -9.30 19.81
CA THR A 376 12.58 -9.17 18.46
C THR A 376 11.80 -10.05 17.49
N GLY A 377 11.89 -9.72 16.21
CA GLY A 377 11.25 -10.47 15.14
C GLY A 377 12.04 -11.72 14.76
N ARG A 378 11.36 -12.85 14.57
CA ARG A 378 11.96 -14.03 13.93
C ARG A 378 12.01 -13.79 12.43
N LYS A 379 13.19 -13.47 11.89
CA LYS A 379 13.36 -12.99 10.51
C LYS A 379 12.72 -13.90 9.46
N ASP A 380 12.94 -15.21 9.57
CA ASP A 380 12.43 -16.17 8.58
C ASP A 380 10.91 -16.31 8.64
N GLU A 381 10.34 -16.36 9.85
CA GLU A 381 8.88 -16.38 10.07
C GLU A 381 8.21 -15.08 9.61
N LEU A 382 8.86 -13.94 9.85
CA LEU A 382 8.42 -12.64 9.35
C LEU A 382 8.49 -12.54 7.83
N TYR A 383 9.44 -13.21 7.19
CA TYR A 383 9.53 -13.26 5.74
C TYR A 383 8.43 -14.15 5.14
N LYS A 384 8.29 -15.39 5.64
CA LYS A 384 7.23 -16.32 5.20
C LYS A 384 5.83 -15.73 5.37
N SER A 385 5.59 -15.07 6.52
CA SER A 385 4.28 -14.48 6.82
C SER A 385 3.95 -13.21 6.04
N GLN A 386 4.84 -12.72 5.16
CA GLN A 386 4.50 -11.63 4.23
C GLN A 386 3.53 -12.09 3.15
N GLN A 387 3.50 -13.38 2.82
CA GLN A 387 2.67 -13.93 1.76
C GLN A 387 1.25 -14.21 2.27
N TYR A 388 0.24 -13.81 1.49
CA TYR A 388 -1.12 -14.29 1.73
C TYR A 388 -1.20 -15.80 1.51
N THR A 389 -2.02 -16.47 2.30
CA THR A 389 -2.30 -17.88 2.04
C THR A 389 -3.21 -18.03 0.83
N VAL A 390 -3.18 -19.20 0.19
CA VAL A 390 -4.10 -19.54 -0.91
C VAL A 390 -5.55 -19.46 -0.44
N ALA A 391 -5.87 -19.95 0.76
CA ALA A 391 -7.24 -19.90 1.28
C ALA A 391 -7.73 -18.47 1.53
N PHE A 392 -6.86 -17.56 1.99
CA PHE A 392 -7.20 -16.16 2.17
C PHE A 392 -7.49 -15.49 0.83
N GLY A 393 -6.57 -15.61 -0.14
CA GLY A 393 -6.75 -15.07 -1.49
C GLY A 393 -8.03 -15.59 -2.16
N ARG A 394 -8.32 -16.89 -1.99
CA ARG A 394 -9.56 -17.51 -2.49
C ARG A 394 -10.80 -16.90 -1.88
N ARG A 395 -10.81 -16.72 -0.55
CA ARG A 395 -11.97 -16.16 0.13
C ARG A 395 -12.24 -14.72 -0.31
N VAL A 396 -11.20 -13.89 -0.46
CA VAL A 396 -11.31 -12.54 -1.02
C VAL A 396 -11.90 -12.58 -2.42
N GLY A 397 -11.35 -13.43 -3.30
CA GLY A 397 -11.83 -13.58 -4.67
C GLY A 397 -13.29 -14.07 -4.76
N GLN A 398 -13.72 -14.95 -3.85
CA GLN A 398 -15.11 -15.42 -3.78
C GLN A 398 -16.07 -14.32 -3.36
N LEU A 399 -15.70 -13.48 -2.38
CA LEU A 399 -16.50 -12.32 -1.98
C LEU A 399 -16.67 -11.35 -3.15
N LEU A 400 -15.58 -11.08 -3.87
CA LEU A 400 -15.62 -10.20 -5.05
C LEU A 400 -16.47 -10.81 -6.17
N GLN A 401 -16.31 -12.10 -6.45
CA GLN A 401 -17.12 -12.81 -7.44
C GLN A 401 -18.62 -12.73 -7.09
N ALA A 402 -18.98 -12.94 -5.84
CA ALA A 402 -20.38 -12.80 -5.40
C ALA A 402 -20.90 -11.37 -5.65
N GLU A 403 -20.13 -10.35 -5.27
CA GLU A 403 -20.50 -8.94 -5.47
C GLU A 403 -20.72 -8.58 -6.94
N LEU A 404 -19.88 -9.11 -7.85
CA LEU A 404 -19.89 -8.75 -9.27
C LEU A 404 -20.93 -9.48 -10.12
N PHE A 405 -21.47 -10.60 -9.63
CA PHE A 405 -22.37 -11.47 -10.39
C PHE A 405 -23.73 -11.72 -9.72
N GLN A 406 -23.95 -11.29 -8.47
CA GLN A 406 -25.25 -11.36 -7.80
C GLN A 406 -26.04 -10.05 -7.88
N ASN A 407 -25.38 -8.94 -8.25
CA ASN A 407 -25.96 -7.63 -8.55
C ASN A 407 -25.87 -7.35 -10.05
#